data_AF-R5Q8E7-F1
#
_entry.id   AF-R5Q8E7-F1
#
_cell.length_a   1.000
_cell.length_b   1.000
_cell.length_c   1.000
_cell.angle_alpha   90.00
_cell.angle_beta   90.00
_cell.angle_gamma   90.00
#
_symmetry.space_group_name_H-M   'P 1'
#
loop_
_entity.id
_entity.type
_entity.pdbx_description
1 polymer ?
#
loop_
_entity_poly.entity_id
_entity_poly.type
_entity_poly.pdbx_seq_one_letter_code
_entity_poly.pdbx_strand_id
1 'polypeptide(L)'
;MNKIFFLKLLIGVMTFLIFLGMGGVVYGLLFYKKTPKILPRTATVAENVWLGLEHGAKINNAVGCGDYICLNVSDNAEPDKIAVINPASKKIEFWIRVGKKPEKESSKP
;
A
#
# COMPACT_ATOMS: atom_id res chain seq x y z
N MET A 1 -0.12 12.49 -61.35
CA MET A 1 -0.04 11.52 -60.22
C MET A 1 -0.96 10.36 -60.50
N ASN A 2 -0.47 9.12 -60.40
CA ASN A 2 -1.28 7.92 -60.63
C ASN A 2 -2.42 7.85 -59.59
N LYS A 3 -3.67 8.07 -60.03
CA LYS A 3 -4.86 8.03 -59.18
C LYS A 3 -4.96 6.72 -58.37
N ILE A 4 -4.49 5.62 -58.97
CA ILE A 4 -4.43 4.29 -58.37
C ILE A 4 -3.40 4.22 -57.23
N PHE A 5 -2.26 4.91 -57.37
CA PHE A 5 -1.24 4.94 -56.32
C PHE A 5 -1.70 5.77 -55.12
N PHE A 6 -2.36 6.91 -55.37
CA PHE A 6 -2.95 7.74 -54.33
C PHE A 6 -4.03 6.99 -53.53
N LEU A 7 -4.92 6.24 -54.21
CA LEU A 7 -5.96 5.47 -53.55
C LEU A 7 -5.38 4.35 -52.64
N LYS A 8 -4.34 3.66 -53.11
CA LYS A 8 -3.64 2.64 -52.30
C LYS A 8 -2.94 3.23 -51.09
N LEU A 9 -2.29 4.39 -51.25
CA LEU A 9 -1.65 5.10 -50.15
C LEU A 9 -2.69 5.56 -49.11
N LEU A 10 -3.81 6.12 -49.56
CA LEU A 10 -4.89 6.60 -48.70
C LEU A 10 -5.47 5.46 -47.85
N ILE A 11 -5.76 4.32 -48.48
CA ILE A 11 -6.25 3.12 -47.78
C ILE A 11 -5.24 2.62 -46.74
N GLY A 12 -3.94 2.61 -47.08
CA GLY A 12 -2.88 2.22 -46.15
C GLY A 12 -2.75 3.15 -44.94
N VAL A 13 -2.87 4.46 -45.14
CA VAL A 13 -2.83 5.44 -44.03
C VAL A 13 -4.08 5.30 -43.15
N MET A 14 -5.26 5.12 -43.75
CA MET A 14 -6.50 4.94 -42.99
C MET A 14 -6.47 3.67 -42.14
N THR A 15 -6.02 2.53 -42.69
CA THR A 15 -5.91 1.30 -41.90
C THR A 15 -4.88 1.45 -40.79
N PHE A 16 -3.73 2.07 -41.06
CA PHE A 16 -2.73 2.35 -40.02
C PHE A 16 -3.29 3.20 -38.87
N LEU A 17 -4.05 4.26 -39.17
CA LEU A 17 -4.68 5.10 -38.14
C LEU A 17 -5.70 4.33 -37.31
N ILE A 18 -6.47 3.42 -37.92
CA ILE A 18 -7.42 2.56 -37.19
C ILE A 18 -6.68 1.65 -36.21
N PHE A 19 -5.61 0.99 -36.65
CA PHE A 19 -4.80 0.13 -35.78
C PHE A 19 -4.09 0.90 -34.66
N LEU A 20 -3.60 2.11 -34.96
CA LEU A 20 -2.95 2.97 -33.98
C LEU A 20 -3.93 3.49 -32.92
N GLY A 21 -5.14 3.89 -33.33
CA GLY A 21 -6.20 4.29 -32.41
C GLY A 21 -6.66 3.14 -31.52
N MET A 22 -6.92 1.97 -32.10
CA MET A 22 -7.38 0.81 -31.33
C MET A 22 -6.30 0.26 -30.39
N GLY A 23 -5.04 0.23 -30.84
CA GLY A 23 -3.88 -0.10 -29.99
C GLY A 23 -3.68 0.90 -28.85
N GLY A 24 -3.85 2.20 -29.11
CA GLY A 24 -3.79 3.25 -28.10
C GLY A 24 -4.89 3.13 -27.04
N VAL A 25 -6.12 2.78 -27.44
CA VAL A 25 -7.24 2.56 -26.50
C VAL A 25 -6.98 1.32 -25.63
N VAL A 26 -6.54 0.20 -26.22
CA VAL A 26 -6.24 -1.03 -25.46
C VAL A 26 -5.06 -0.81 -24.51
N TYR A 27 -4.00 -0.15 -24.96
CA TYR A 27 -2.88 0.22 -24.11
C TYR A 27 -3.31 1.17 -22.99
N GLY A 28 -4.10 2.20 -23.32
CA GLY A 28 -4.70 3.11 -22.37
C GLY A 28 -5.48 2.37 -21.28
N LEU A 29 -6.38 1.45 -21.64
CA LEU A 29 -7.19 0.69 -20.70
C LEU A 29 -6.37 -0.29 -19.84
N LEU A 30 -5.39 -0.98 -20.41
CA LEU A 30 -4.53 -1.91 -19.67
C LEU A 30 -3.63 -1.20 -18.66
N PHE A 31 -3.17 0.00 -19.00
CA PHE A 31 -2.26 0.78 -18.15
C PHE A 31 -2.97 1.88 -17.33
N TYR A 32 -4.27 2.11 -17.53
CA TYR A 32 -5.06 3.09 -16.77
C TYR A 32 -5.10 2.78 -15.26
N LYS A 33 -5.03 1.52 -14.87
CA LYS A 33 -4.94 1.12 -13.44
C LYS A 33 -3.52 1.12 -12.89
N LYS A 34 -2.50 1.21 -13.75
CA LYS A 34 -1.08 1.17 -13.35
C LYS A 34 -0.47 2.56 -13.17
N THR A 35 -1.18 3.63 -13.54
CA THR A 35 -0.80 4.96 -13.10
C THR A 35 -0.98 5.02 -11.58
N PRO A 36 0.10 5.25 -10.81
CA PRO A 36 -0.03 5.40 -9.38
C PRO A 36 -0.97 6.58 -9.14
N LYS A 37 -2.12 6.31 -8.49
CA LYS A 37 -2.98 7.38 -8.01
C LYS A 37 -2.11 8.29 -7.17
N ILE A 38 -1.84 9.48 -7.69
CA ILE A 38 -1.16 10.53 -6.94
C ILE A 38 -2.13 10.86 -5.82
N LEU A 39 -1.87 10.30 -4.63
CA LEU A 39 -2.62 10.64 -3.44
C LEU A 39 -2.53 12.16 -3.29
N PRO A 40 -3.65 12.89 -3.28
CA PRO A 40 -3.62 14.33 -3.13
C PRO A 40 -2.85 14.64 -1.85
N ARG A 41 -1.76 15.41 -2.00
CA ARG A 41 -0.88 15.81 -0.90
C ARG A 41 -1.54 16.93 -0.09
N THR A 42 -2.79 16.74 0.29
CA THR A 42 -3.44 17.53 1.32
C THR A 42 -3.03 16.86 2.62
N ALA A 43 -1.82 17.18 3.10
CA ALA A 43 -1.40 16.81 4.43
C ALA A 43 -2.23 17.66 5.41
N THR A 44 -3.48 17.26 5.63
CA THR A 44 -4.23 17.67 6.82
C THR A 44 -3.36 17.31 8.01
N VAL A 45 -3.10 18.28 8.88
CA VAL A 45 -2.37 18.08 10.13
C VAL A 45 -2.85 16.78 10.77
N ALA A 46 -1.97 15.78 10.81
CA ALA A 46 -2.31 14.48 11.35
C ALA A 46 -2.62 14.68 12.84
N GLU A 47 -3.82 14.31 13.23
CA GLU A 47 -4.24 14.38 14.63
C GLU A 47 -3.38 13.40 15.44
N ASN A 48 -2.77 13.88 16.52
CA ASN A 48 -1.83 13.09 17.31
C ASN A 48 -2.56 11.97 18.04
N VAL A 49 -2.17 10.71 17.80
CA VAL A 49 -2.63 9.56 18.56
C VAL A 49 -1.67 9.33 19.72
N TRP A 50 -2.14 9.59 20.95
CA TRP A 50 -1.35 9.38 22.16
C TRP A 50 -1.41 7.92 22.59
N LEU A 51 -0.25 7.26 22.62
CA LEU A 51 -0.15 5.83 22.94
C LEU A 51 -0.09 5.55 24.45
N GLY A 52 0.08 6.59 25.29
CA GLY A 52 0.11 6.44 26.76
C GLY A 52 1.24 5.53 27.26
N LEU A 53 2.40 5.61 26.62
CA LEU A 53 3.57 4.76 26.87
C LEU A 53 4.29 5.15 28.18
N GLU A 54 4.75 4.18 28.96
CA GLU A 54 5.57 4.44 30.15
C GLU A 54 6.99 4.93 29.79
N HIS A 55 7.66 5.55 30.75
CA HIS A 55 8.99 6.14 30.56
C HIS A 55 10.02 5.06 30.24
N GLY A 56 10.39 4.95 28.95
CA GLY A 56 11.37 3.98 28.47
C GLY A 56 10.89 3.09 27.33
N ALA A 57 9.59 3.11 27.03
CA ALA A 57 9.04 2.35 25.93
C ALA A 57 9.47 2.92 24.56
N LYS A 58 9.84 2.02 23.64
CA LYS A 58 10.32 2.34 22.30
C LYS A 58 9.40 1.74 21.26
N ILE A 59 9.12 2.50 20.21
CA ILE A 59 8.43 2.00 19.02
C ILE A 59 9.49 1.36 18.14
N ASN A 60 9.44 0.03 18.03
CA ASN A 60 10.40 -0.74 17.23
C ASN A 60 10.03 -0.71 15.74
N ASN A 61 8.74 -0.81 15.42
CA ASN A 61 8.27 -0.86 14.04
C ASN A 61 6.81 -0.40 13.92
N ALA A 62 6.45 0.12 12.75
CA ALA A 62 5.10 0.45 12.35
C ALA A 62 4.76 -0.28 11.05
N VAL A 63 3.78 -1.17 11.10
CA VAL A 63 3.37 -1.98 9.93
C VAL A 63 1.86 -1.91 9.72
N GLY A 64 1.43 -2.00 8.46
CA GLY A 64 0.02 -2.16 8.13
C GLY A 64 -0.46 -3.59 8.44
N CYS A 65 -1.57 -3.69 9.17
CA CYS A 65 -2.23 -4.94 9.55
C CYS A 65 -3.65 -4.98 8.92
N GLY A 66 -3.71 -5.04 7.59
CA GLY A 66 -4.99 -4.90 6.88
C GLY A 66 -5.49 -3.45 6.91
N ASP A 67 -6.70 -3.24 7.42
CA ASP A 67 -7.31 -1.91 7.57
C ASP A 67 -6.78 -1.14 8.79
N TYR A 68 -5.87 -1.74 9.56
CA TYR A 68 -5.31 -1.19 10.80
C TYR A 68 -3.83 -0.87 10.69
N ILE A 69 -3.35 0.02 11.56
CA ILE A 69 -1.93 0.29 11.77
C ILE A 69 -1.49 -0.42 13.05
N CYS A 70 -0.53 -1.34 12.95
CA CYS A 70 0.09 -1.99 14.08
C CYS A 70 1.41 -1.33 14.44
N LEU A 71 1.56 -0.92 15.69
CA LEU A 71 2.82 -0.44 16.24
C LEU A 71 3.39 -1.47 17.20
N ASN A 72 4.58 -1.97 16.92
CA ASN A 72 5.32 -2.81 17.86
C ASN A 72 6.04 -1.90 18.87
N VAL A 73 5.67 -2.05 20.13
CA VAL A 73 6.19 -1.32 21.27
C VAL A 73 6.94 -2.29 22.16
N SER A 74 8.19 -1.97 22.45
CA SER A 74 9.00 -2.68 23.43
C SER A 74 9.19 -1.80 24.65
N ASP A 75 8.96 -2.38 25.83
CA ASP A 75 9.17 -1.72 27.11
C ASP A 75 10.29 -2.48 27.87
N ASN A 76 11.02 -1.76 28.71
CA ASN A 76 12.02 -2.37 29.59
C ASN A 76 11.36 -3.15 30.75
N ALA A 77 10.15 -2.78 31.16
CA ALA A 77 9.45 -3.37 32.30
C ALA A 77 8.48 -4.50 31.93
N GLU A 78 7.99 -4.52 30.69
CA GLU A 78 6.94 -5.42 30.23
C GLU A 78 7.32 -6.12 28.92
N PRO A 79 6.77 -7.33 28.65
CA PRO A 79 6.98 -7.98 27.37
C PRO A 79 6.44 -7.12 26.22
N ASP A 80 7.07 -7.21 25.05
CA ASP A 80 6.68 -6.49 23.84
C ASP A 80 5.17 -6.56 23.59
N LYS A 81 4.59 -5.43 23.17
CA LYS A 81 3.16 -5.30 22.89
C LYS A 81 2.96 -4.67 21.52
N ILE A 82 1.84 -4.99 20.90
CA ILE A 82 1.43 -4.41 19.63
C ILE A 82 0.18 -3.56 19.88
N ALA A 83 0.27 -2.25 19.62
CA ALA A 83 -0.89 -1.38 19.58
C ALA A 83 -1.55 -1.47 18.20
N VAL A 84 -2.84 -1.81 18.17
CA VAL A 84 -3.62 -1.84 16.93
C VAL A 84 -4.47 -0.58 16.85
N ILE A 85 -4.15 0.27 15.88
CA ILE A 85 -4.76 1.57 15.68
C ILE A 85 -5.68 1.49 14.48
N ASN A 86 -6.93 1.89 14.66
CA ASN A 86 -7.85 2.09 13.56
C ASN A 86 -7.60 3.48 12.94
N PRO A 87 -7.18 3.57 11.66
CA PRO A 87 -6.90 4.84 11.03
C PRO A 87 -8.16 5.69 10.78
N ALA A 88 -9.35 5.07 10.70
CA ALA A 88 -10.61 5.79 10.53
C ALA A 88 -11.05 6.47 11.83
N SER A 89 -10.91 5.79 12.97
CA SER A 89 -11.31 6.33 14.29
C SER A 89 -10.16 7.04 15.02
N LYS A 90 -8.92 6.89 14.55
CA LYS A 90 -7.67 7.43 15.13
C LYS A 90 -7.46 7.04 16.60
N LYS A 91 -7.91 5.85 16.97
CA LYS A 91 -7.82 5.31 18.34
C LYS A 91 -7.17 3.93 18.33
N ILE A 92 -6.53 3.60 19.43
CA ILE A 92 -6.12 2.22 19.72
C ILE A 92 -7.39 1.43 20.00
N GLU A 93 -7.66 0.39 19.21
CA GLU A 93 -8.79 -0.50 19.47
C GLU A 93 -8.42 -1.57 20.52
N PHE A 94 -7.21 -2.10 20.43
CA PHE A 94 -6.73 -3.11 21.37
C PHE A 94 -5.21 -3.22 21.39
N TRP A 95 -4.71 -3.82 22.48
CA TRP A 95 -3.31 -4.15 22.68
C TRP A 95 -3.12 -5.67 22.63
N ILE A 96 -2.17 -6.13 21.83
CA ILE A 96 -1.76 -7.53 21.80
C ILE A 96 -0.46 -7.68 22.58
N ARG A 97 -0.43 -8.56 23.58
CA ARG A 97 0.81 -8.90 24.29
C ARG A 97 1.54 -10.00 23.53
N VAL A 98 2.80 -9.77 23.19
CA VAL A 98 3.66 -10.77 22.57
C VAL A 98 4.36 -11.53 23.69
N GLY A 99 3.75 -12.63 24.14
CA GLY A 99 4.40 -13.52 25.10
C GLY A 99 5.61 -14.22 24.47
N LYS A 100 6.64 -14.51 25.28
CA LYS A 100 7.68 -15.47 24.87
C LYS A 100 7.01 -16.84 24.69
N LYS A 101 7.22 -17.47 23.53
CA LYS A 101 6.83 -18.86 23.29
C LYS A 101 7.40 -19.72 24.43
N PRO A 102 6.63 -20.63 25.06
CA PRO A 102 7.22 -21.53 26.05
C PRO A 102 8.31 -22.33 25.34
N GLU A 103 9.55 -22.10 25.77
CA GLU A 103 10.69 -22.89 25.34
C GLU A 103 10.43 -24.30 25.85
N LYS A 104 10.13 -25.23 24.94
CA LYS A 104 9.94 -26.63 25.32
C LYS A 104 11.22 -27.07 26.01
N GLU A 105 11.09 -27.37 27.29
CA GLU A 105 12.05 -28.09 28.10
C GLU A 105 12.41 -29.38 27.35
N SER A 106 13.50 -29.33 26.60
CA SER A 106 14.06 -30.49 25.92
C SER A 106 14.72 -31.32 27.00
N SER A 107 13.89 -32.13 27.66
CA SER A 107 14.28 -33.25 28.51
C SER A 107 15.39 -34.04 27.81
N LYS A 108 16.58 -33.95 28.39
CA LYS A 108 17.77 -34.69 28.03
C LYS A 108 17.55 -36.19 28.34
N PRO A 109 17.67 -37.12 27.38
CA PRO A 109 18.03 -38.49 27.68
C PRO A 109 19.54 -38.63 27.91
#